data_AF-A0A661AMJ8-F1
#
_entry.id   AF-A0A661AMJ8-F1
#
_cell.length_a   1.000
_cell.length_b   1.000
_cell.length_c   1.000
_cell.angle_alpha   90.00
_cell.angle_beta   90.00
_cell.angle_gamma   90.00
#
_symmetry.space_group_name_H-M   'P 1'
#
loop_
_entity.id
_entity.type
_entity.pdbx_description
1 polymer ?
#
loop_
_entity_poly.entity_id
_entity_poly.type
_entity_poly.pdbx_seq_one_letter_code
_entity_poly.pdbx_strand_id
1 'polypeptide(L)'
;MIILFLFSPVIDGVLDPQEGWMAGAGNPDTTAFKGADLDSLYYAASGGTLYLAIKTGNRANWSLSYGFALDVDRTQNSGCTDTVDSWQRKIVFPNEAPDYFLPDYEVYFYWNEDSARITSAGLNKWIGSSDTLWIWNLCPFNYAWSGDTLTGLQVLEFAIPLDTIGNPTKVLVSTWIAGATEGSSAVDALPPASSIDPFDTAKEWTDTDTSSTYITVNISGIPRVRHEVPLKDGIYNVMGRKAAEGTPGVYFVIEEGKVKKTLLVR
;
A
#
# COMPACT_ATOMS: atom_id res chain seq x y z
N MET A 1 -28.31 -9.00 -20.37
CA MET A 1 -28.21 -7.96 -19.32
C MET A 1 -26.75 -7.75 -19.02
N ILE A 2 -26.36 -6.53 -18.72
CA ILE A 2 -25.03 -6.18 -18.23
C ILE A 2 -25.15 -6.05 -16.71
N ILE A 3 -24.32 -6.78 -15.96
CA ILE A 3 -24.14 -6.51 -14.53
C ILE A 3 -22.90 -5.63 -14.41
N LEU A 4 -23.08 -4.53 -13.70
CA LEU A 4 -22.02 -3.61 -13.34
C LEU A 4 -21.40 -4.09 -12.03
N PHE A 5 -20.20 -4.66 -12.12
CA PHE A 5 -19.38 -4.91 -10.95
C PHE A 5 -18.47 -3.71 -10.72
N LEU A 6 -18.40 -3.28 -9.47
CA LEU A 6 -17.36 -2.40 -8.97
C LEU A 6 -16.24 -3.31 -8.48
N PHE A 7 -15.16 -3.40 -9.24
CA PHE A 7 -13.98 -4.12 -8.75
C PHE A 7 -13.29 -3.25 -7.72
N SER A 8 -13.12 -3.81 -6.53
CA SER A 8 -12.18 -3.33 -5.53
C SER A 8 -11.09 -4.39 -5.43
N PRO A 9 -9.84 -3.99 -5.16
CA PRO A 9 -8.80 -4.95 -4.83
C PRO A 9 -9.21 -5.91 -3.73
N VAL A 10 -8.88 -7.18 -3.93
CA VAL A 10 -8.90 -8.19 -2.88
C VAL A 10 -7.53 -8.14 -2.20
N ILE A 11 -7.53 -8.14 -0.87
CA ILE A 11 -6.30 -8.13 -0.09
C ILE A 11 -5.94 -9.59 0.20
N ASP A 12 -5.10 -10.18 -0.65
CA ASP A 12 -4.70 -11.60 -0.56
C ASP A 12 -3.21 -11.87 -0.84
N GLY A 13 -2.42 -10.82 -1.11
CA GLY A 13 -0.99 -10.91 -1.38
C GLY A 13 -0.69 -11.15 -2.87
N VAL A 14 -1.66 -10.98 -3.75
CA VAL A 14 -1.56 -11.16 -5.20
C VAL A 14 -2.07 -9.93 -5.94
N LEU A 15 -1.15 -9.19 -6.56
CA LEU A 15 -1.50 -8.11 -7.46
C LEU A 15 -2.13 -8.65 -8.75
N ASP A 16 -3.46 -8.68 -8.80
CA ASP A 16 -4.22 -8.99 -10.02
C ASP A 16 -4.64 -7.69 -10.74
N PRO A 17 -4.10 -7.40 -11.95
CA PRO A 17 -4.45 -6.20 -12.71
C PRO A 17 -5.94 -6.06 -13.02
N GLN A 18 -6.72 -7.14 -12.92
CA GLN A 18 -8.18 -7.10 -13.14
C GLN A 18 -8.95 -6.47 -11.98
N GLU A 19 -8.30 -6.26 -10.83
CA GLU A 19 -8.96 -5.76 -9.62
C GLU A 19 -8.93 -4.23 -9.47
N GLY A 20 -8.48 -3.52 -10.51
CA GLY A 20 -8.52 -2.06 -10.56
C GLY A 20 -7.34 -1.37 -9.91
N TRP A 21 -6.25 -2.10 -9.64
CA TRP A 21 -4.96 -1.51 -9.26
C TRP A 21 -4.46 -0.55 -10.35
N MET A 22 -4.05 0.65 -9.92
CA MET A 22 -3.41 1.65 -10.76
C MET A 22 -1.92 1.71 -10.41
N ALA A 23 -1.06 1.75 -11.41
CA ALA A 23 0.36 2.00 -11.20
C ALA A 23 0.56 3.46 -10.73
N GLY A 24 1.24 3.64 -9.60
CA GLY A 24 1.61 4.95 -9.06
C GLY A 24 3.03 5.32 -9.40
N ALA A 25 3.98 4.45 -9.07
CA ALA A 25 5.40 4.64 -9.36
C ALA A 25 6.04 3.28 -9.63
N GLY A 26 7.16 3.29 -10.34
CA GLY A 26 7.99 2.10 -10.56
C GLY A 26 9.45 2.49 -10.46
N ASN A 27 10.27 1.54 -10.03
CA ASN A 27 11.71 1.70 -10.02
C ASN A 27 12.24 1.38 -11.42
N PRO A 28 12.95 2.30 -12.08
CA PRO A 28 13.51 2.03 -13.40
C PRO A 28 14.64 1.01 -13.34
N ASP A 29 15.30 0.87 -12.17
CA ASP A 29 16.52 0.11 -12.02
C ASP A 29 16.43 -0.89 -10.85
N THR A 30 17.33 -1.87 -10.89
CA THR A 30 17.45 -2.90 -9.88
C THR A 30 18.48 -2.49 -8.83
N THR A 31 18.11 -2.44 -7.55
CA THR A 31 18.99 -1.95 -6.48
C THR A 31 20.23 -2.84 -6.25
N ALA A 32 21.27 -2.27 -5.64
CA ALA A 32 22.41 -3.05 -5.13
C ALA A 32 22.03 -3.91 -3.91
N PHE A 33 20.96 -3.53 -3.20
CA PHE A 33 20.46 -4.15 -1.99
C PHE A 33 19.52 -5.32 -2.30
N LYS A 34 20.08 -6.51 -2.50
CA LYS A 34 19.33 -7.70 -2.97
C LYS A 34 18.05 -8.02 -2.20
N GLY A 35 17.95 -7.74 -0.90
CA GLY A 35 16.71 -7.99 -0.13
C GLY A 35 15.84 -6.75 0.08
N ALA A 36 16.25 -5.61 -0.43
CA ALA A 36 15.56 -4.33 -0.33
C ALA A 36 15.52 -3.64 -1.72
N ASP A 37 14.58 -4.09 -2.52
CA ASP A 37 14.37 -3.65 -3.90
C ASP A 37 12.87 -3.45 -4.13
N LEU A 38 12.41 -2.20 -4.13
CA LEU A 38 11.05 -1.84 -4.53
C LEU A 38 10.97 -1.83 -6.05
N ASP A 39 10.05 -2.61 -6.60
CA ASP A 39 9.80 -2.64 -8.05
C ASP A 39 8.72 -1.63 -8.43
N SER A 40 7.57 -1.65 -7.74
CA SER A 40 6.42 -0.84 -8.10
C SER A 40 5.51 -0.52 -6.91
N LEU A 41 4.95 0.69 -6.91
CA LEU A 41 3.90 1.16 -6.01
C LEU A 41 2.58 1.23 -6.78
N TYR A 42 1.54 0.60 -6.24
CA TYR A 42 0.19 0.59 -6.77
C TYR A 42 -0.80 1.21 -5.78
N TYR A 43 -1.89 1.73 -6.33
CA TYR A 43 -2.98 2.27 -5.54
C TYR A 43 -4.33 1.98 -6.19
N ALA A 44 -5.39 2.01 -5.39
CA ALA A 44 -6.76 2.12 -5.87
C ALA A 44 -7.61 2.82 -4.81
N ALA A 45 -8.79 3.30 -5.20
CA ALA A 45 -9.79 3.76 -4.24
C ALA A 45 -11.18 3.34 -4.72
N SER A 46 -11.93 2.71 -3.83
CA SER A 46 -13.27 2.22 -4.14
C SER A 46 -14.08 2.06 -2.86
N GLY A 47 -15.38 2.29 -2.93
CA GLY A 47 -16.30 1.97 -1.82
C GLY A 47 -16.03 2.68 -0.49
N GLY A 48 -15.30 3.81 -0.46
CA GLY A 48 -14.91 4.45 0.79
C GLY A 48 -13.59 3.94 1.37
N THR A 49 -12.79 3.23 0.59
CA THR A 49 -11.53 2.60 1.01
C THR A 49 -10.40 3.03 0.07
N LEU A 50 -9.25 3.37 0.65
CA LEU A 50 -7.96 3.52 -0.02
C LEU A 50 -7.23 2.18 0.02
N TYR A 51 -6.73 1.74 -1.13
CA TYR A 51 -5.93 0.54 -1.29
C TYR A 51 -4.53 0.95 -1.74
N LEU A 52 -3.52 0.36 -1.12
CA LEU A 52 -2.12 0.56 -1.47
C LEU A 52 -1.43 -0.80 -1.54
N ALA A 53 -0.50 -0.91 -2.47
CA ALA A 53 0.30 -2.10 -2.58
C ALA A 53 1.69 -1.78 -3.11
N ILE A 54 2.66 -2.60 -2.72
CA ILE A 54 3.98 -2.63 -3.32
C ILE A 54 4.25 -4.00 -3.91
N LYS A 55 5.01 -3.99 -4.99
CA LYS A 55 5.74 -5.13 -5.50
C LYS A 55 7.22 -4.87 -5.27
N THR A 56 7.95 -5.90 -4.87
CA THR A 56 9.40 -5.84 -4.72
C THR A 56 10.10 -6.62 -5.84
N GLY A 57 11.34 -6.26 -6.11
CA GLY A 57 12.30 -7.00 -6.92
C GLY A 57 13.25 -7.86 -6.07
N ASN A 58 12.90 -8.15 -4.81
CA ASN A 58 13.79 -8.79 -3.85
C ASN A 58 14.33 -10.13 -4.37
N ARG A 59 15.65 -10.28 -4.29
CA ARG A 59 16.47 -11.45 -4.67
C ARG A 59 17.13 -12.11 -3.45
N ALA A 60 16.84 -11.63 -2.26
CA ALA A 60 17.29 -12.17 -0.98
C ALA A 60 16.24 -11.89 0.09
N ASN A 61 16.23 -12.71 1.13
CA ASN A 61 15.34 -12.54 2.27
C ASN A 61 16.10 -11.88 3.43
N TRP A 62 15.69 -10.67 3.84
CA TRP A 62 16.26 -9.92 4.96
C TRP A 62 15.18 -9.39 5.89
N SER A 63 15.50 -9.25 7.17
CA SER A 63 14.63 -8.59 8.14
C SER A 63 14.59 -7.09 7.87
N LEU A 64 13.43 -6.55 7.50
CA LEU A 64 13.30 -5.18 6.99
C LEU A 64 11.98 -4.53 7.40
N SER A 65 11.98 -3.19 7.40
CA SER A 65 10.78 -2.38 7.58
C SER A 65 10.33 -1.76 6.26
N TYR A 66 9.04 -1.85 5.98
CA TYR A 66 8.38 -1.24 4.82
C TYR A 66 7.45 -0.14 5.32
N GLY A 67 7.77 1.10 4.97
CA GLY A 67 7.05 2.29 5.42
C GLY A 67 6.25 2.94 4.30
N PHE A 68 5.15 3.60 4.67
CA PHE A 68 4.32 4.41 3.80
C PHE A 68 3.97 5.72 4.50
N ALA A 69 4.22 6.85 3.85
CA ALA A 69 3.79 8.17 4.28
C ALA A 69 2.49 8.56 3.55
N LEU A 70 1.48 8.98 4.30
CA LEU A 70 0.21 9.48 3.78
C LEU A 70 -0.01 10.92 4.27
N ASP A 71 0.03 11.87 3.35
CA ASP A 71 -0.30 13.28 3.60
C ASP A 71 -1.67 13.59 2.97
N VAL A 72 -2.61 14.01 3.81
CA VAL A 72 -4.01 14.25 3.45
C VAL A 72 -4.39 15.74 3.48
N ASP A 73 -3.56 16.60 4.05
CA ASP A 73 -3.83 18.04 4.26
C ASP A 73 -2.93 18.94 3.39
N ARG A 74 -1.66 18.55 3.15
CA ARG A 74 -0.64 19.30 2.38
C ARG A 74 -0.48 20.76 2.83
N THR A 75 -0.69 21.05 4.10
CA THR A 75 -0.47 22.38 4.64
C THR A 75 0.82 22.41 5.47
N GLN A 76 1.43 23.59 5.58
CA GLN A 76 2.64 23.74 6.38
C GLN A 76 2.35 23.30 7.82
N ASN A 77 3.22 22.44 8.37
CA ASN A 77 3.09 21.86 9.71
C ASN A 77 1.81 21.02 9.95
N SER A 78 1.14 20.47 8.93
CA SER A 78 -0.01 19.58 9.14
C SER A 78 0.38 18.19 9.63
N GLY A 79 1.50 17.66 9.13
CA GLY A 79 1.99 16.32 9.45
C GLY A 79 3.35 16.30 10.15
N CYS A 80 4.02 15.15 10.08
CA CYS A 80 5.29 14.87 10.76
C CYS A 80 6.38 15.91 10.45
N THR A 81 6.82 16.63 11.49
CA THR A 81 7.95 17.58 11.43
C THR A 81 9.14 17.14 12.27
N ASP A 82 9.15 15.89 12.73
CA ASP A 82 10.26 15.35 13.52
C ASP A 82 11.45 14.99 12.63
N THR A 83 12.58 14.68 13.26
CA THR A 83 13.83 14.22 12.63
C THR A 83 13.84 12.71 12.34
N VAL A 84 12.81 12.01 12.79
CA VAL A 84 12.58 10.59 12.56
C VAL A 84 11.09 10.33 12.34
N ASP A 85 10.79 9.21 11.69
CA ASP A 85 9.42 8.83 11.43
C ASP A 85 8.76 8.07 12.59
N SER A 86 7.55 7.59 12.38
CA SER A 86 6.78 6.86 13.39
C SER A 86 7.41 5.54 13.80
N TRP A 87 8.31 4.91 13.05
CA TRP A 87 9.04 3.71 13.52
C TRP A 87 10.50 4.01 13.85
N GLN A 88 10.80 5.30 14.13
CA GLN A 88 12.12 5.79 14.52
C GLN A 88 13.18 5.54 13.44
N ARG A 89 12.78 5.51 12.17
CA ARG A 89 13.72 5.56 11.03
C ARG A 89 14.12 7.00 10.80
N LYS A 90 15.35 7.20 10.35
CA LYS A 90 15.90 8.53 10.02
C LYS A 90 15.39 9.00 8.67
N ILE A 91 14.08 9.19 8.59
CA ILE A 91 13.37 9.66 7.43
C ILE A 91 12.68 10.96 7.84
N VAL A 92 12.97 12.00 7.06
CA VAL A 92 12.41 13.33 7.23
C VAL A 92 11.64 13.72 5.99
N PHE A 93 10.75 14.70 6.14
CA PHE A 93 9.86 15.12 5.09
C PHE A 93 9.98 16.63 4.82
N PRO A 94 9.85 17.09 3.56
CA PRO A 94 10.01 18.51 3.25
C PRO A 94 8.92 19.37 3.90
N ASN A 95 9.35 20.37 4.68
CA ASN A 95 8.50 21.37 5.32
C ASN A 95 8.73 22.79 4.78
N GLU A 96 8.97 22.92 3.48
CA GLU A 96 9.18 24.21 2.85
C GLU A 96 8.48 24.31 1.49
N ALA A 97 8.12 25.53 1.13
CA ALA A 97 7.51 25.79 -0.17
C ALA A 97 8.54 25.55 -1.29
N PRO A 98 8.12 25.00 -2.45
CA PRO A 98 6.75 24.65 -2.83
C PRO A 98 6.32 23.22 -2.45
N ASP A 99 7.21 22.44 -1.82
CA ASP A 99 7.13 20.98 -1.75
C ASP A 99 6.66 20.45 -0.40
N TYR A 100 5.72 21.14 0.25
CA TYR A 100 5.11 20.62 1.49
C TYR A 100 4.55 19.20 1.26
N PHE A 101 5.21 18.26 1.92
CA PHE A 101 4.80 16.87 2.06
C PHE A 101 5.11 16.50 3.50
N LEU A 102 4.10 16.52 4.35
CA LEU A 102 4.24 16.20 5.77
C LEU A 102 3.18 15.15 6.09
N PRO A 103 3.56 13.88 6.30
CA PRO A 103 2.57 12.84 6.50
C PRO A 103 1.81 13.05 7.80
N ASP A 104 0.49 13.10 7.69
CA ASP A 104 -0.43 13.04 8.83
C ASP A 104 -0.52 11.61 9.37
N TYR A 105 -0.27 10.63 8.51
CA TYR A 105 -0.32 9.22 8.84
C TYR A 105 0.87 8.47 8.25
N GLU A 106 1.32 7.45 8.97
CA GLU A 106 2.31 6.51 8.48
C GLU A 106 1.83 5.08 8.68
N VAL A 107 2.08 4.23 7.69
CA VAL A 107 1.82 2.80 7.78
C VAL A 107 3.13 2.07 7.72
N TYR A 108 3.31 1.12 8.62
CA TYR A 108 4.52 0.35 8.72
C TYR A 108 4.26 -1.14 8.80
N PHE A 109 5.17 -1.90 8.23
CA PHE A 109 5.21 -3.35 8.30
C PHE A 109 6.63 -3.82 8.59
N TYR A 110 6.77 -4.84 9.44
CA TYR A 110 8.02 -5.53 9.67
C TYR A 110 7.99 -6.92 9.06
N TRP A 111 8.86 -7.16 8.09
CA TRP A 111 9.12 -8.49 7.56
C TRP A 111 10.21 -9.17 8.38
N ASN A 112 9.89 -10.35 8.92
CA ASN A 112 10.81 -11.19 9.65
C ASN A 112 11.38 -12.27 8.72
N GLU A 113 12.70 -12.28 8.54
CA GLU A 113 13.35 -13.21 7.61
C GLU A 113 13.26 -14.68 8.06
N ASP A 114 13.34 -14.94 9.36
CA ASP A 114 13.34 -16.30 9.92
C ASP A 114 12.03 -17.03 9.62
N SER A 115 10.92 -16.29 9.68
CA SER A 115 9.57 -16.82 9.48
C SER A 115 9.00 -16.54 8.08
N ALA A 116 9.69 -15.72 7.28
CA ALA A 116 9.22 -15.20 5.99
C ALA A 116 7.79 -14.66 6.06
N ARG A 117 7.54 -13.80 7.05
CA ARG A 117 6.21 -13.24 7.35
C ARG A 117 6.29 -11.82 7.84
N ILE A 118 5.20 -11.08 7.64
CA ILE A 118 4.95 -9.86 8.39
C ILE A 118 4.59 -10.24 9.83
N THR A 119 5.37 -9.75 10.81
CA THR A 119 5.12 -10.02 12.25
C THR A 119 4.72 -8.78 13.04
N SER A 120 4.79 -7.60 12.43
CA SER A 120 4.28 -6.35 12.99
C SER A 120 3.72 -5.49 11.87
N ALA A 121 2.61 -4.82 12.13
CA ALA A 121 2.00 -3.86 11.24
C ALA A 121 1.29 -2.78 12.07
N GLY A 122 1.37 -1.52 11.65
CA GLY A 122 0.75 -0.41 12.37
C GLY A 122 0.42 0.76 11.46
N LEU A 123 -0.76 1.35 11.67
CA LEU A 123 -1.17 2.65 11.13
C LEU A 123 -1.03 3.66 12.26
N ASN A 124 -0.13 4.62 12.10
CA ASN A 124 0.17 5.63 13.09
C ASN A 124 -0.34 6.99 12.60
N LYS A 125 -0.76 7.84 13.53
CA LYS A 125 -1.22 9.20 13.24
C LYS A 125 -0.35 10.22 13.96
N TRP A 126 0.13 11.21 13.22
CA TRP A 126 0.82 12.34 13.78
C TRP A 126 -0.12 13.23 14.60
N ILE A 127 0.31 13.60 15.79
CA ILE A 127 -0.29 14.65 16.63
C ILE A 127 0.66 15.84 16.75
N GLY A 128 1.97 15.59 16.88
CA GLY A 128 2.97 16.65 17.02
C GLY A 128 2.85 17.49 18.30
N SER A 129 2.24 16.95 19.37
CA SER A 129 2.16 17.65 20.66
C SER A 129 3.40 17.41 21.51
N SER A 130 3.71 18.32 22.44
CA SER A 130 4.89 18.22 23.33
C SER A 130 4.95 16.92 24.15
N ASP A 131 3.78 16.35 24.44
CA ASP A 131 3.64 15.20 25.33
C ASP A 131 3.43 13.90 24.55
N THR A 132 2.99 13.99 23.30
CA THR A 132 2.70 12.84 22.43
C THR A 132 2.82 13.26 20.97
N LEU A 133 3.81 12.70 20.29
CA LEU A 133 4.03 12.95 18.87
C LEU A 133 3.13 12.09 17.99
N TRP A 134 2.90 10.83 18.38
CA TRP A 134 2.18 9.84 17.58
C TRP A 134 1.07 9.15 18.37
N ILE A 135 -0.08 8.93 17.72
CA ILE A 135 -0.99 7.84 18.08
C ILE A 135 -0.49 6.59 17.37
N TRP A 136 -0.16 5.59 18.17
CA TRP A 136 0.31 4.29 17.69
C TRP A 136 -0.85 3.34 17.44
N ASN A 137 -0.79 2.59 16.35
CA ASN A 137 -1.79 1.56 16.01
C ASN A 137 -3.23 2.11 16.07
N LEU A 138 -3.46 3.23 15.39
CA LEU A 138 -4.71 4.00 15.38
C LEU A 138 -5.94 3.11 15.24
N CYS A 139 -5.89 2.13 14.34
CA CYS A 139 -6.88 1.08 14.22
C CYS A 139 -6.29 -0.18 13.58
N PRO A 140 -6.94 -1.35 13.72
CA PRO A 140 -6.68 -2.49 12.86
C PRO A 140 -7.03 -2.15 11.40
N PHE A 141 -6.28 -2.71 10.46
CA PHE A 141 -6.54 -2.60 9.04
C PHE A 141 -6.19 -3.92 8.35
N ASN A 142 -6.77 -4.14 7.16
CA ASN A 142 -6.56 -5.38 6.42
C ASN A 142 -5.29 -5.28 5.59
N TYR A 143 -4.44 -6.30 5.67
CA TYR A 143 -3.26 -6.44 4.83
C TYR A 143 -2.99 -7.90 4.52
N ALA A 144 -2.32 -8.14 3.40
CA ALA A 144 -1.89 -9.45 2.95
C ALA A 144 -0.57 -9.32 2.21
N TRP A 145 0.14 -10.44 2.11
CA TRP A 145 1.48 -10.46 1.55
C TRP A 145 1.79 -11.81 0.91
N SER A 146 2.73 -11.79 -0.02
CA SER A 146 3.41 -12.98 -0.52
C SER A 146 4.92 -12.83 -0.40
N GLY A 147 5.62 -13.95 -0.36
CA GLY A 147 7.06 -14.01 -0.17
C GLY A 147 7.49 -15.34 0.43
N ASP A 148 8.80 -15.52 0.54
CA ASP A 148 9.38 -16.76 1.08
C ASP A 148 10.77 -16.52 1.70
N THR A 149 11.36 -17.60 2.21
CA THR A 149 12.67 -17.56 2.87
C THR A 149 13.84 -17.38 1.90
N LEU A 150 13.63 -17.48 0.58
CA LEU A 150 14.68 -17.36 -0.43
C LEU A 150 14.77 -15.93 -0.98
N THR A 151 13.61 -15.34 -1.25
CA THR A 151 13.45 -14.08 -1.98
C THR A 151 12.86 -12.97 -1.12
N GLY A 152 12.42 -13.26 0.10
CA GLY A 152 11.84 -12.28 1.01
C GLY A 152 10.41 -11.88 0.60
N LEU A 153 9.96 -10.73 1.09
CA LEU A 153 8.66 -10.15 0.71
C LEU A 153 8.66 -9.88 -0.81
N GLN A 154 7.57 -10.25 -1.49
CA GLN A 154 7.39 -10.07 -2.94
C GLN A 154 6.23 -9.12 -3.26
N VAL A 155 5.11 -9.26 -2.57
CA VAL A 155 3.94 -8.37 -2.67
C VAL A 155 3.46 -8.06 -1.27
N LEU A 156 3.06 -6.82 -1.05
CA LEU A 156 2.35 -6.36 0.14
C LEU A 156 1.19 -5.49 -0.29
N GLU A 157 0.00 -5.80 0.20
CA GLU A 157 -1.24 -5.07 -0.09
C GLU A 157 -1.93 -4.73 1.22
N PHE A 158 -2.55 -3.56 1.29
CA PHE A 158 -3.37 -3.19 2.43
C PHE A 158 -4.48 -2.22 2.05
N ALA A 159 -5.48 -2.14 2.93
CA ALA A 159 -6.67 -1.33 2.75
C ALA A 159 -6.97 -0.50 3.99
N ILE A 160 -7.21 0.80 3.80
CA ILE A 160 -7.55 1.77 4.84
C ILE A 160 -8.93 2.37 4.54
N PRO A 161 -9.91 2.23 5.44
CA PRO A 161 -11.14 2.99 5.37
C PRO A 161 -10.86 4.51 5.36
N LEU A 162 -11.42 5.25 4.40
CA LEU A 162 -11.11 6.67 4.21
C LEU A 162 -11.54 7.52 5.41
N ASP A 163 -12.58 7.11 6.13
CA ASP A 163 -13.04 7.78 7.35
C ASP A 163 -12.02 7.74 8.48
N THR A 164 -11.17 6.72 8.52
CA THR A 164 -10.03 6.60 9.45
C THR A 164 -9.02 7.72 9.23
N ILE A 165 -8.85 8.15 7.97
CA ILE A 165 -7.92 9.20 7.57
C ILE A 165 -8.61 10.53 7.24
N GLY A 166 -9.84 10.73 7.71
CA GLY A 166 -10.54 12.02 7.62
C GLY A 166 -11.34 12.25 6.34
N ASN A 167 -11.62 11.21 5.56
CA ASN A 167 -12.32 11.26 4.27
C ASN A 167 -11.70 12.25 3.25
N PRO A 168 -10.39 12.15 2.97
CA PRO A 168 -9.74 13.07 2.08
C PRO A 168 -10.20 12.87 0.63
N THR A 169 -10.15 13.94 -0.16
CA THR A 169 -10.41 13.87 -1.61
C THR A 169 -9.15 13.57 -2.42
N LYS A 170 -7.98 13.70 -1.78
CA LYS A 170 -6.65 13.50 -2.34
C LYS A 170 -5.71 13.04 -1.23
N VAL A 171 -4.83 12.10 -1.53
CA VAL A 171 -3.78 11.63 -0.62
C VAL A 171 -2.45 11.65 -1.37
N LEU A 172 -1.41 12.21 -0.77
CA LEU A 172 -0.05 12.01 -1.25
C LEU A 172 0.53 10.77 -0.61
N VAL A 173 1.23 9.98 -1.41
CA VAL A 173 1.79 8.70 -0.96
C VAL A 173 3.25 8.59 -1.38
N SER A 174 4.09 8.25 -0.42
CA SER A 174 5.46 7.77 -0.64
C SER A 174 5.66 6.48 0.14
N THR A 175 6.53 5.60 -0.32
CA THR A 175 6.90 4.36 0.37
C THR A 175 8.40 4.13 0.28
N TRP A 176 8.93 3.37 1.23
CA TRP A 176 10.35 3.07 1.31
C TRP A 176 10.61 1.74 2.01
N ILE A 177 11.82 1.24 1.82
CA ILE A 177 12.39 0.14 2.59
C ILE A 177 13.47 0.71 3.49
N ALA A 178 13.46 0.33 4.76
CA ALA A 178 14.48 0.68 5.75
C ALA A 178 14.96 -0.58 6.50
N GLY A 179 16.07 -0.44 7.22
CA GLY A 179 16.58 -1.48 8.11
C GLY A 179 15.59 -1.92 9.19
N ALA A 180 15.89 -3.02 9.89
CA ALA A 180 15.02 -3.58 10.94
C ALA A 180 15.05 -2.81 12.27
N THR A 181 16.11 -2.04 12.56
CA THR A 181 16.38 -1.47 13.90
C THR A 181 16.28 0.05 13.96
N GLU A 182 15.68 0.59 15.02
CA GLU A 182 15.58 2.05 15.25
C GLU A 182 16.89 2.79 14.90
N GLY A 183 16.75 3.97 14.30
CA GLY A 183 17.87 4.77 13.83
C GLY A 183 18.44 4.36 12.47
N SER A 184 17.87 3.33 11.81
CA SER A 184 18.19 3.07 10.41
C SER A 184 17.58 4.11 9.46
N SER A 185 18.14 4.25 8.28
CA SER A 185 17.60 5.07 7.19
C SER A 185 16.96 4.19 6.11
N ALA A 186 16.38 4.81 5.09
CA ALA A 186 15.87 4.10 3.93
C ALA A 186 17.04 3.60 3.08
N VAL A 187 16.76 2.69 2.14
CA VAL A 187 17.73 2.23 1.12
C VAL A 187 17.12 2.14 -0.27
N ASP A 188 15.80 2.27 -0.35
CA ASP A 188 15.05 2.36 -1.58
C ASP A 188 13.69 3.02 -1.30
N ALA A 189 13.14 3.74 -2.28
CA ALA A 189 11.87 4.44 -2.15
C ALA A 189 11.12 4.58 -3.48
N LEU A 190 9.79 4.63 -3.37
CA LEU A 190 8.89 4.91 -4.49
C LEU A 190 7.91 6.05 -4.18
N PRO A 191 7.85 7.08 -5.04
CA PRO A 191 8.77 7.34 -6.15
C PRO A 191 10.21 7.62 -5.64
N PRO A 192 11.26 7.39 -6.47
CA PRO A 192 12.64 7.59 -6.04
C PRO A 192 12.88 9.01 -5.51
N ALA A 193 13.49 9.13 -4.33
CA ALA A 193 13.86 10.39 -3.71
C ALA A 193 15.38 10.58 -3.79
N SER A 194 15.86 11.80 -4.06
CA SER A 194 17.28 12.03 -4.37
C SER A 194 18.24 11.85 -3.20
N SER A 195 17.75 11.80 -1.95
CA SER A 195 18.60 11.51 -0.80
C SER A 195 18.90 10.02 -0.64
N ILE A 196 18.06 9.16 -1.22
CA ILE A 196 18.12 7.71 -1.11
C ILE A 196 18.79 7.18 -2.37
N ASP A 197 20.01 6.65 -2.24
CA ASP A 197 20.76 6.07 -3.35
C ASP A 197 20.75 4.53 -3.26
N PRO A 198 19.90 3.85 -4.06
CA PRO A 198 19.81 2.39 -4.03
C PRO A 198 21.07 1.66 -4.53
N PHE A 199 22.14 2.39 -4.86
CA PHE A 199 23.43 1.87 -5.31
C PHE A 199 24.60 2.22 -4.37
N ASP A 200 24.45 3.14 -3.41
CA ASP A 200 25.53 3.54 -2.50
C ASP A 200 25.54 2.73 -1.20
N THR A 201 26.02 1.50 -1.27
CA THR A 201 26.07 0.59 -0.10
C THR A 201 26.92 1.10 1.08
N ALA A 202 27.69 2.18 0.92
CA ALA A 202 28.54 2.73 1.96
C ALA A 202 27.87 3.83 2.79
N LYS A 203 26.83 4.49 2.27
CA LYS A 203 26.15 5.60 2.96
C LYS A 203 24.79 5.21 3.53
N GLU A 204 24.08 4.36 2.80
CA GLU A 204 22.73 3.93 3.15
C GLU A 204 22.69 3.15 4.48
N TRP A 205 21.47 2.91 4.99
CA TRP A 205 21.13 2.28 6.27
C TRP A 205 21.27 3.13 7.52
N THR A 206 22.10 4.18 7.54
CA THR A 206 22.42 4.89 8.79
C THR A 206 22.40 6.42 8.72
N ASP A 207 22.27 6.97 7.52
CA ASP A 207 22.20 8.40 7.24
C ASP A 207 20.80 8.97 7.50
N THR A 208 20.44 10.09 6.89
CA THR A 208 19.12 10.71 7.06
C THR A 208 18.56 11.04 5.70
N ASP A 209 17.42 10.42 5.40
CA ASP A 209 16.77 10.52 4.11
C ASP A 209 15.64 11.51 4.13
N THR A 210 15.58 12.33 3.09
CA THR A 210 14.43 13.18 2.82
C THR A 210 13.54 12.53 1.77
N SER A 211 12.40 12.00 2.21
CA SER A 211 11.35 11.51 1.31
C SER A 211 10.64 12.70 0.66
N SER A 212 11.20 13.17 -0.46
CA SER A 212 10.79 14.42 -1.14
C SER A 212 9.86 14.21 -2.33
N THR A 213 9.60 12.95 -2.67
CA THR A 213 8.84 12.54 -3.84
C THR A 213 7.63 11.71 -3.42
N TYR A 214 6.53 11.87 -4.15
CA TYR A 214 5.26 11.23 -3.83
C TYR A 214 4.39 11.08 -5.08
N ILE A 215 3.51 10.09 -5.06
CA ILE A 215 2.39 10.02 -6.00
C ILE A 215 1.20 10.79 -5.43
N THR A 216 0.31 11.26 -6.31
CA THR A 216 -0.97 11.84 -5.91
C THR A 216 -2.10 10.86 -6.21
N VAL A 217 -2.79 10.40 -5.18
CA VAL A 217 -3.98 9.57 -5.29
C VAL A 217 -5.22 10.46 -5.21
N ASN A 218 -5.95 10.59 -6.32
CA ASN A 218 -7.19 11.38 -6.38
C ASN A 218 -8.40 10.50 -6.04
N ILE A 219 -8.86 10.55 -4.78
CA ILE A 219 -9.96 9.70 -4.28
C ILE A 219 -11.27 9.96 -5.02
N SER A 220 -11.58 11.22 -5.32
CA SER A 220 -12.81 11.61 -6.04
C SER A 220 -12.74 11.35 -7.55
N GLY A 221 -11.53 11.15 -8.10
CA GLY A 221 -11.28 11.01 -9.53
C GLY A 221 -11.05 9.58 -10.01
N ILE A 222 -10.87 8.61 -9.10
CA ILE A 222 -10.67 7.21 -9.48
C ILE A 222 -11.99 6.67 -10.04
N PRO A 223 -12.04 6.31 -11.34
CA PRO A 223 -13.22 5.72 -11.91
C PRO A 223 -13.46 4.43 -11.16
N ARG A 224 -14.65 4.32 -10.57
CA ARG A 224 -15.24 3.03 -10.23
C ARG A 224 -15.11 2.11 -11.44
N VAL A 225 -14.16 1.16 -11.43
CA VAL A 225 -13.91 0.29 -12.57
C VAL A 225 -15.16 -0.55 -12.77
N ARG A 226 -15.88 -0.18 -13.83
CA ARG A 226 -17.10 -0.85 -14.28
C ARG A 226 -16.68 -1.84 -15.35
N HIS A 227 -16.53 -3.12 -15.02
CA HIS A 227 -16.54 -4.13 -16.07
C HIS A 227 -17.97 -4.56 -16.34
N GLU A 228 -18.35 -4.42 -17.60
CA GLU A 228 -19.53 -5.05 -18.16
C GLU A 228 -19.16 -6.48 -18.53
N VAL A 229 -19.55 -7.45 -17.70
CA VAL A 229 -19.38 -8.84 -18.08
C VAL A 229 -20.65 -9.27 -18.84
N PRO A 230 -20.56 -9.67 -20.12
CA PRO A 230 -21.68 -10.27 -20.83
C PRO A 230 -21.90 -11.68 -20.26
N LEU A 231 -22.81 -11.79 -19.30
CA LEU A 231 -23.12 -13.05 -18.64
C LEU A 231 -24.08 -13.86 -19.53
N LYS A 232 -23.63 -15.05 -19.91
CA LYS A 232 -24.51 -16.15 -20.38
C LYS A 232 -24.99 -16.95 -19.17
N ASP A 233 -26.09 -17.67 -19.29
CA ASP A 233 -26.69 -18.43 -18.18
C ASP A 233 -25.66 -19.28 -17.43
N GLY A 234 -25.70 -19.20 -16.08
CA GLY A 234 -24.72 -19.84 -15.21
C GLY A 234 -24.52 -19.16 -13.85
N ILE A 235 -23.55 -19.65 -13.10
CA ILE A 235 -23.17 -19.16 -11.77
C ILE A 235 -21.87 -18.35 -11.89
N TYR A 236 -21.88 -17.12 -11.39
CA TYR A 236 -20.73 -16.22 -11.40
C TYR A 236 -20.41 -15.74 -10.00
N ASN A 237 -19.13 -15.58 -9.68
CA ASN A 237 -18.73 -14.98 -8.41
C ASN A 237 -19.00 -13.46 -8.42
N VAL A 238 -18.84 -12.81 -7.26
CA VAL A 238 -18.95 -11.34 -7.12
C VAL A 238 -17.96 -10.55 -8.00
N MET A 239 -16.94 -11.21 -8.53
CA MET A 239 -15.95 -10.66 -9.47
C MET A 239 -16.31 -10.96 -10.93
N GLY A 240 -17.52 -11.45 -11.22
CA GLY A 240 -17.98 -11.72 -12.58
C GLY A 240 -17.29 -12.90 -13.30
N ARG A 241 -16.51 -13.72 -12.60
CA ARG A 241 -15.89 -14.94 -13.15
C ARG A 241 -16.87 -16.10 -13.07
N LYS A 242 -16.97 -16.90 -14.15
CA LYS A 242 -17.80 -18.11 -14.17
C LYS A 242 -17.23 -19.10 -13.15
N ALA A 243 -18.05 -19.50 -12.19
CA ALA A 243 -17.66 -20.43 -11.13
C ALA A 243 -18.07 -21.86 -11.49
N ALA A 244 -17.29 -22.83 -11.02
CA ALA A 244 -17.74 -24.21 -10.95
C ALA A 244 -18.82 -24.35 -9.87
N GLU A 245 -19.79 -25.21 -10.11
CA GLU A 245 -20.87 -25.48 -9.17
C GLU A 245 -20.31 -26.06 -7.86
N GLY A 246 -20.81 -25.59 -6.71
CA GLY A 246 -20.34 -26.04 -5.38
C GLY A 246 -19.05 -25.38 -4.87
N THR A 247 -18.48 -24.42 -5.61
CA THR A 247 -17.37 -23.61 -5.08
C THR A 247 -17.88 -22.77 -3.90
N PRO A 248 -17.20 -22.71 -2.74
CA PRO A 248 -17.59 -21.85 -1.62
C PRO A 248 -17.40 -20.36 -1.95
N GLY A 249 -18.39 -19.53 -1.61
CA GLY A 249 -18.35 -18.10 -1.90
C GLY A 249 -19.72 -17.45 -2.09
N VAL A 250 -19.69 -16.16 -2.45
CA VAL A 250 -20.88 -15.38 -2.81
C VAL A 250 -20.99 -15.35 -4.33
N TYR A 251 -22.14 -15.76 -4.85
CA TYR A 251 -22.40 -15.91 -6.27
C TYR A 251 -23.70 -15.25 -6.71
N PHE A 252 -23.76 -14.92 -7.99
CA PHE A 252 -24.98 -14.57 -8.71
C PHE A 252 -25.36 -15.71 -9.65
N VAL A 253 -26.62 -16.15 -9.57
CA VAL A 253 -27.23 -17.08 -10.52
C VAL A 253 -27.91 -16.28 -11.61
N ILE A 254 -27.50 -16.52 -12.85
CA ILE A 254 -27.97 -15.85 -14.05
C ILE A 254 -28.80 -16.82 -14.89
N GLU A 255 -30.05 -16.47 -15.17
CA GLU A 255 -30.94 -17.21 -16.08
C GLU A 255 -31.61 -16.25 -17.05
N GLU A 256 -31.67 -16.62 -18.33
CA GLU A 256 -32.14 -15.78 -19.44
C GLU A 256 -31.41 -14.43 -19.45
N GLY A 257 -30.14 -14.46 -19.06
CA GLY A 257 -29.34 -13.27 -18.87
C GLY A 257 -29.90 -12.29 -17.84
N LYS A 258 -30.58 -12.74 -16.76
CA LYS A 258 -30.99 -11.89 -15.62
C LYS A 258 -30.50 -12.47 -14.28
N VAL A 259 -30.13 -11.62 -13.31
CA VAL A 259 -29.87 -12.11 -11.93
C VAL A 259 -31.19 -12.60 -11.37
N LYS A 260 -31.26 -13.88 -11.04
CA LYS A 260 -32.42 -14.46 -10.37
C LYS A 260 -32.20 -14.62 -8.88
N LYS A 261 -30.97 -14.89 -8.47
CA LYS A 261 -30.64 -15.23 -7.09
C LYS A 261 -29.20 -14.88 -6.75
N THR A 262 -28.99 -14.44 -5.52
CA THR A 262 -27.67 -14.42 -4.89
C THR A 262 -27.54 -15.67 -4.03
N LEU A 263 -26.46 -16.42 -4.20
CA LEU A 263 -26.21 -17.66 -3.46
C LEU A 263 -24.97 -17.49 -2.59
N LEU A 264 -25.06 -17.91 -1.33
CA LEU A 264 -23.91 -18.15 -0.48
C LEU A 264 -23.70 -19.66 -0.45
N VAL A 265 -22.65 -20.14 -1.11
CA VAL A 265 -22.20 -21.53 -0.97
C VAL A 265 -21.22 -21.55 0.19
N ARG A 266 -21.52 -22.36 1.21
CA ARG A 266 -20.63 -22.57 2.37
C ARG A 266 -19.80 -23.81 2.16
#